data_AF-A0A1W9YMH8-F1
#
_entry.id   AF-A0A1W9YMH8-F1
#
_cell.length_a   1.000
_cell.length_b   1.000
_cell.length_c   1.000
_cell.angle_alpha   90.00
_cell.angle_beta   90.00
_cell.angle_gamma   90.00
#
_symmetry.space_group_name_H-M   'P 1'
#
loop_
_entity.id
_entity.type
_entity.pdbx_description
1 polymer ?
#
loop_
_entity_poly.entity_id
_entity_poly.type
_entity_poly.pdbx_seq_one_letter_code
_entity_poly.pdbx_strand_id
1 'polypeptide(L)' 'ALQTDALRNAGCERVFEDTASGAKADRPGLADALAYLRDGDVLVVWRLDRLGRSLPHLIETVGKLEARGVGFRSLT' A
#
# COMPACT_ATOMS: atom_id res chain seq x y z
N ALA A 1 4.72 17.02 -3.52
CA ALA A 1 3.49 16.47 -4.14
C ALA A 1 3.74 15.28 -5.08
N LEU A 2 4.97 14.85 -5.36
CA LEU A 2 5.25 13.79 -6.35
C LEU A 2 4.57 12.43 -6.09
N GLN A 3 4.47 11.98 -4.83
CA GLN A 3 3.96 10.63 -4.52
C GLN A 3 2.47 10.46 -4.84
N THR A 4 1.64 11.37 -4.34
CA THR A 4 0.20 11.38 -4.59
C THR A 4 -0.11 11.53 -6.08
N ASP A 5 0.68 12.34 -6.79
CA ASP A 5 0.49 12.55 -8.23
C ASP A 5 0.72 11.28 -9.05
N ALA A 6 1.79 10.49 -8.81
CA ALA A 6 1.92 9.26 -9.58
C ALA A 6 0.93 8.16 -9.18
N LEU A 7 0.46 8.14 -7.92
CA LEU A 7 -0.64 7.23 -7.54
C LEU A 7 -1.92 7.59 -8.29
N ARG A 8 -2.25 8.88 -8.39
CA ARG A 8 -3.40 9.35 -9.20
C ARG A 8 -3.21 9.03 -10.69
N ASN A 9 -2.02 9.28 -11.24
CA ASN A 9 -1.71 8.95 -12.64
C ASN A 9 -1.72 7.43 -12.91
N ALA A 10 -1.47 6.60 -11.90
CA ALA A 10 -1.59 5.15 -11.99
C ALA A 10 -3.05 4.65 -11.97
N GLY A 11 -4.02 5.56 -11.79
CA GLY A 11 -5.45 5.23 -11.78
C GLY A 11 -6.00 4.90 -10.40
N CYS A 12 -5.30 5.24 -9.31
CA CYS A 12 -5.82 4.99 -7.96
C CYS A 12 -7.06 5.86 -7.68
N GLU A 13 -8.21 5.22 -7.49
CA GLU A 13 -9.47 5.89 -7.14
C GLU A 13 -9.42 6.51 -5.73
N ARG A 14 -8.77 5.83 -4.81
CA ARG A 14 -8.60 6.26 -3.42
C ARG A 14 -7.13 6.23 -3.04
N VAL A 15 -6.64 7.35 -2.50
CA VAL A 15 -5.27 7.47 -1.98
C VAL A 15 -5.32 7.61 -0.47
N PHE A 16 -4.52 6.80 0.22
CA PHE A 16 -4.30 6.84 1.66
C PHE A 16 -2.87 7.30 1.91
N GLU A 17 -2.69 8.23 2.84
CA GLU A 17 -1.40 8.86 3.11
C GLU A 17 -1.02 8.65 4.58
N ASP A 18 0.21 8.20 4.81
CA ASP A 18 0.81 8.11 6.14
C ASP A 18 1.91 9.17 6.26
N THR A 19 1.83 10.03 7.28
CA THR A 19 2.92 10.95 7.62
C THR A 19 3.80 10.31 8.69
N ALA A 20 4.83 9.58 8.26
CA ALA A 20 5.82 9.01 9.16
C ALA A 20 6.98 10.00 9.37
N SER A 21 6.93 10.79 10.45
CA SER A 21 8.10 11.49 10.98
C SER A 21 8.76 10.62 12.07
N GLY A 22 9.97 10.12 11.79
CA GLY A 22 10.73 9.30 12.73
C GLY A 22 10.21 7.86 12.92
N ALA A 23 10.69 7.19 13.97
CA ALA A 23 10.47 5.77 14.28
C ALA A 23 9.03 5.41 14.71
N LYS A 24 8.06 6.33 14.59
CA LYS A 24 6.66 6.07 14.96
C LYS A 24 6.08 5.00 14.03
N ALA A 25 5.57 3.95 14.67
CA ALA A 25 5.21 2.68 14.05
C ALA A 25 3.80 2.67 13.44
N ASP A 26 2.98 3.66 13.77
CA ASP A 26 1.58 3.67 13.37
C ASP A 26 1.45 4.13 11.92
N ARG A 27 0.93 3.23 11.09
CA ARG A 27 0.59 3.44 9.67
C ARG A 27 -0.93 3.31 9.50
N PRO A 28 -1.72 4.22 10.09
CA PRO A 28 -3.18 4.17 9.99
C PRO A 28 -3.65 4.22 8.53
N GLY A 29 -2.97 4.97 7.65
CA GLY A 29 -3.30 5.04 6.23
C GLY A 29 -3.16 3.70 5.52
N LEU A 30 -2.09 2.95 5.79
CA LEU A 30 -1.94 1.58 5.27
C LEU A 30 -3.03 0.65 5.83
N ALA A 31 -3.35 0.74 7.12
CA ALA A 31 -4.39 -0.07 7.73
C ALA A 31 -5.77 0.21 7.10
N ASP A 32 -6.10 1.48 6.91
CA ASP A 32 -7.34 1.93 6.26
C ASP A 32 -7.40 1.48 4.79
N ALA A 33 -6.29 1.56 4.06
CA ALA A 33 -6.21 1.03 2.69
C ALA A 33 -6.48 -0.48 2.65
N LEU A 34 -5.86 -1.24 3.54
CA LEU A 34 -6.05 -2.69 3.64
C LEU A 34 -7.49 -3.09 4.00
N ALA A 35 -8.15 -2.27 4.83
CA ALA A 35 -9.55 -2.45 5.21
C ALA A 35 -10.52 -2.03 4.09
N TYR A 36 -10.14 -1.05 3.26
CA TYR A 36 -10.96 -0.57 2.15
C TYR A 36 -11.01 -1.55 0.97
N LEU A 37 -9.91 -2.28 0.72
CA LEU A 37 -9.77 -3.20 -0.42
C LEU A 37 -10.79 -4.34 -0.40
N ARG A 38 -11.38 -4.59 -1.55
CA ARG A 38 -12.31 -5.68 -1.85
C ARG A 38 -11.66 -6.67 -2.82
N ASP A 39 -12.25 -7.86 -2.93
CA ASP A 39 -11.86 -8.85 -3.94
C ASP A 39 -11.90 -8.22 -5.34
N GLY A 40 -10.84 -8.43 -6.13
CA GLY A 40 -10.66 -7.84 -7.45
C GLY A 40 -9.98 -6.46 -7.47
N ASP A 41 -9.81 -5.80 -6.32
CA ASP A 41 -9.09 -4.52 -6.26
C ASP A 41 -7.58 -4.70 -6.44
N VAL A 42 -6.86 -3.61 -6.69
CA VAL A 42 -5.39 -3.58 -6.75
C VAL A 42 -4.85 -2.56 -5.75
N LEU A 43 -4.03 -3.03 -4.80
CA LEU A 43 -3.26 -2.14 -3.95
C LEU A 43 -2.04 -1.64 -4.72
N VAL A 44 -2.00 -0.33 -4.97
CA VAL A 44 -0.85 0.35 -5.59
C VAL A 44 -0.06 1.11 -4.53
N VAL A 45 1.25 0.86 -4.49
CA VAL A 45 2.17 1.60 -3.62
C VAL A 45 3.23 2.32 -4.45
N TRP A 46 3.69 3.48 -3.98
CA TRP A 46 4.76 4.20 -4.68
C TRP A 46 6.06 3.38 -4.71
N ARG A 47 6.51 2.87 -3.56
CA ARG A 47 7.69 2.01 -3.38
C ARG A 47 7.39 0.84 -2.46
N LEU A 48 8.13 -0.26 -2.63
CA LEU A 48 8.01 -1.47 -1.79
C LEU A 48 8.29 -1.21 -0.29
N ASP A 49 9.20 -0.29 0.05
CA ASP A 49 9.51 0.10 1.44
C ASP A 49 8.33 0.76 2.17
N ARG A 50 7.28 1.14 1.43
CA ARG A 50 6.02 1.66 1.98
C ARG A 50 5.06 0.57 2.45
N LEU A 51 5.18 -0.65 1.95
CA LEU A 51 4.33 -1.77 2.37
C LEU A 51 4.88 -2.48 3.63
N GLY A 52 6.20 -2.68 3.73
CA GLY A 52 6.80 -3.45 4.82
C GLY A 52 8.18 -2.96 5.21
N ARG A 53 8.56 -3.20 6.48
CA ARG A 53 9.88 -2.85 7.03
C ARG A 53 10.94 -3.95 6.84
N SER A 54 10.53 -5.13 6.38
CA SER A 54 11.40 -6.27 6.12
C SER A 54 10.82 -7.11 4.98
N LEU A 55 11.68 -7.87 4.30
CA LEU A 55 11.27 -8.79 3.25
C LEU A 55 10.25 -9.85 3.74
N PRO A 56 10.40 -10.48 4.92
CA PRO A 56 9.38 -11.40 5.44
C PRO A 56 8.01 -10.74 5.61
N HIS A 57 7.97 -9.52 6.16
CA HIS A 57 6.71 -8.79 6.34
C HIS A 57 6.06 -8.42 5.00
N LEU A 58 6.87 -8.07 3.99
CA LEU A 58 6.40 -7.82 2.63
C LEU A 58 5.75 -9.08 2.05
N ILE A 59 6.45 -10.22 2.09
CA ILE A 59 5.95 -11.49 1.55
C ILE A 59 4.65 -11.90 2.23
N GLU A 60 4.59 -11.80 3.56
CA GLU A 60 3.38 -12.10 4.33
C GLU A 60 2.21 -11.19 3.91
N THR A 61 2.46 -9.89 3.73
CA THR A 61 1.42 -8.93 3.35
C THR A 61 0.91 -9.19 1.93
N VAL A 62 1.81 -9.43 0.97
CA VAL A 62 1.43 -9.74 -0.41
C VAL A 62 0.67 -11.06 -0.49
N GLY A 63 1.10 -12.09 0.24
CA GLY A 63 0.37 -13.36 0.30
C GLY A 63 -1.04 -13.22 0.88
N LYS A 64 -1.24 -12.35 1.88
CA LYS A 64 -2.57 -12.03 2.41
C LYS A 64 -3.46 -11.30 1.39
N LEU A 65 -2.88 -10.42 0.57
CA LEU A 65 -3.61 -9.74 -0.50
C LEU A 65 -4.03 -10.73 -1.58
N GLU A 66 -3.11 -11.59 -2.02
CA GLU A 66 -3.38 -12.62 -3.02
C GLU A 66 -4.47 -13.61 -2.54
N ALA A 67 -4.40 -14.06 -1.28
CA ALA A 67 -5.43 -14.91 -0.69
C ALA A 67 -6.82 -14.25 -0.58
N ARG A 68 -6.87 -12.91 -0.61
CA ARG A 68 -8.10 -12.11 -0.65
C ARG A 68 -8.55 -11.76 -2.09
N GLY A 69 -7.85 -12.26 -3.11
CA GLY A 69 -8.10 -11.89 -4.51
C GLY A 69 -7.75 -10.43 -4.85
N VAL A 70 -6.88 -9.81 -4.04
CA VAL A 70 -6.43 -8.43 -4.23
C VAL A 70 -5.08 -8.42 -4.95
N GLY A 71 -5.00 -7.71 -6.06
CA GLY A 71 -3.76 -7.49 -6.78
C GLY A 71 -2.82 -6.54 -6.05
N PHE A 72 -1.53 -6.61 -6.36
CA PHE A 72 -0.51 -5.73 -5.80
C PHE A 72 0.40 -5.16 -6.89
N ARG A 73 0.71 -3.86 -6.83
CA ARG A 73 1.59 -3.17 -7.78
C ARG A 73 2.44 -2.10 -7.10
N SER A 74 3.75 -2.09 -7.40
CA SER A 74 4.64 -0.96 -7.09
C SER A 74 4.87 -0.09 -8.33
N LEU A 75 5.04 1.23 -8.14
CA LEU A 75 5.25 2.18 -9.24
C LEU A 75 6.73 2.44 -9.57
N THR A 76 7.63 2.12 -8.64
CA THR A 76 9.09 2.26 -8.80
C THR A 76 9.82 0.98 -8.47
#